data_AF-A0A6I2G3R1-F1
#
_entry.id   AF-A0A6I2G3R1-F1
#
_cell.length_a   1.000
_cell.length_b   1.000
_cell.length_c   1.000
_cell.angle_alpha   90.00
_cell.angle_beta   90.00
_cell.angle_gamma   90.00
#
_symmetry.space_group_name_H-M   'P 1'
#
loop_
_entity.id
_entity.type
_entity.pdbx_description
1 polymer ?
#
loop_
_entity_poly.entity_id
_entity_poly.type
_entity_poly.pdbx_seq_one_letter_code
_entity_poly.pdbx_strand_id
1 'polypeptide(L)'
;MSAPAMAAAAELDQPEDAPAPPWKPLPRIGFRFACAYLTLFCVIYPQPIFALLGIVQIWLPDSMVMRYAQLPHPIVEWVGRTVFGTDVRLHLDSGSGDQAYLWVLTFCVLMLAVVVTAVWTLLDRRHTEYRTVASWFLLFIRIILAGQMLGYGCAKFIPLQMPVPALSTLVTPYGDLSHMSVLWNQVGTSPVYESLLGLAEIMGGVLLLLPRTQLAGALLSLVSMAQVWILNMTFDVPVKLLSFHLMLLSLALLAPDARRLTAVLLGRAAGPSTAPTPFRTPRARRISDIALVALLLWMVAAILVENWDGWHKYGPGRPQSELYGVWNVTELTRDEQPVPPLLTDETRWRRIVFDNPQFAEYQRMDDSLTPVLTELDTGTHHLTLRASDGATELAAFTYERPASDRLILTGELDGHPVTLTLTLVDTDRMPVRQGGLHLVQDEPDGVK
;
A
#
# COMPACT_ATOMS: atom_id res chain seq x y z
N MET A 1 59.28 8.59 41.77
CA MET A 1 59.93 7.89 40.64
C MET A 1 59.15 6.62 40.39
N SER A 2 58.51 6.57 39.23
CA SER A 2 57.36 5.73 38.92
C SER A 2 57.80 4.37 38.38
N ALA A 3 57.10 3.31 38.81
CA ALA A 3 57.19 1.98 38.21
C ALA A 3 56.55 1.97 36.81
N PRO A 4 57.11 1.23 35.83
CA PRO A 4 56.41 0.99 34.58
C PRO A 4 55.48 -0.21 34.75
N ALA A 5 54.17 0.04 34.71
CA ALA A 5 53.16 -1.00 34.56
C ALA A 5 53.15 -1.44 33.09
N MET A 6 53.67 -2.64 32.85
CA MET A 6 53.60 -3.34 31.56
C MET A 6 52.15 -3.76 31.35
N ALA A 7 51.40 -2.99 30.54
CA ALA A 7 50.05 -3.35 30.12
C ALA A 7 50.14 -4.52 29.14
N ALA A 8 50.04 -5.75 29.66
CA ALA A 8 49.75 -6.92 28.86
C ALA A 8 48.31 -6.80 28.35
N ALA A 9 48.16 -6.46 27.07
CA ALA A 9 46.94 -6.67 26.33
C ALA A 9 46.72 -8.19 26.24
N ALA A 10 45.97 -8.74 27.19
CA ALA A 10 45.44 -10.09 27.06
C ALA A 10 44.38 -10.06 25.95
N GLU A 11 44.78 -10.46 24.75
CA GLU A 11 43.87 -11.01 23.76
C GLU A 11 43.00 -12.06 24.46
N LEU A 12 41.71 -11.73 24.65
CA LEU A 12 40.69 -12.70 24.97
C LEU A 12 40.47 -13.53 23.72
N ASP A 13 41.34 -14.52 23.55
CA ASP A 13 41.17 -15.65 22.65
C ASP A 13 39.80 -16.27 23.00
N GLN A 14 38.81 -16.03 22.14
CA GLN A 14 37.50 -16.64 22.28
C GLN A 14 37.68 -18.14 22.02
N PRO A 15 37.23 -19.04 22.90
CA PRO A 15 37.32 -20.46 22.62
C PRO A 15 36.52 -20.76 21.35
N GLU A 16 37.26 -21.19 20.34
CA GLU A 16 36.82 -21.74 19.06
C GLU A 16 35.83 -22.89 19.32
N ASP A 17 34.64 -22.78 18.70
CA ASP A 17 33.74 -23.86 18.29
C ASP A 17 33.57 -25.08 19.22
N ALA A 18 32.86 -24.90 20.34
CA ALA A 18 32.09 -26.03 20.88
C ALA A 18 30.97 -26.38 19.88
N PRO A 19 30.87 -27.63 19.37
CA PRO A 19 29.83 -27.99 18.41
C PRO A 19 28.47 -27.80 19.09
N ALA A 20 27.67 -26.90 18.51
CA ALA A 20 26.36 -26.63 19.05
C ALA A 20 25.46 -27.88 18.97
N PRO A 21 24.54 -28.05 19.93
CA PRO A 21 23.70 -29.23 19.95
C PRO A 21 22.86 -29.32 18.66
N PRO A 22 22.70 -30.55 18.11
CA PRO A 22 21.91 -30.77 16.91
C PRO A 22 20.45 -30.33 17.11
N TRP A 23 19.80 -29.94 16.03
CA TRP A 23 18.41 -29.51 16.08
C TRP A 23 17.50 -30.66 16.48
N LYS A 24 16.60 -30.42 17.44
CA LYS A 24 15.52 -31.34 17.78
C LYS A 24 14.62 -31.58 16.55
N PRO A 25 13.98 -32.76 16.43
CA PRO A 25 13.24 -33.14 15.23
C PRO A 25 12.07 -32.18 14.89
N LEU A 26 11.34 -31.71 15.91
CA LEU A 26 10.19 -30.80 15.72
C LEU A 26 10.62 -29.40 15.22
N PRO A 27 11.55 -28.67 15.88
CA PRO A 27 12.08 -27.41 15.34
C PRO A 27 12.69 -27.54 13.94
N ARG A 28 13.28 -28.68 13.61
CA ARG A 28 13.83 -28.95 12.28
C ARG A 28 12.74 -29.01 11.21
N ILE A 29 11.65 -29.75 11.45
CA ILE A 29 10.52 -29.83 10.52
C ILE A 29 9.84 -28.45 10.41
N GLY A 30 9.63 -27.77 11.55
CA GLY A 30 9.07 -26.42 11.58
C GLY A 30 9.90 -25.42 10.77
N PHE A 31 11.22 -25.47 10.88
CA PHE A 31 12.12 -24.64 10.07
C PHE A 31 12.01 -24.94 8.58
N ARG A 32 12.05 -26.22 8.18
CA ARG A 32 11.91 -26.61 6.77
C ARG A 32 10.58 -26.11 6.19
N PHE A 33 9.49 -26.26 6.94
CA PHE A 33 8.18 -25.75 6.56
C PHE A 33 8.16 -24.23 6.41
N ALA A 34 8.61 -23.49 7.42
CA ALA A 34 8.64 -22.03 7.37
C ALA A 34 9.54 -21.51 6.24
N CYS A 35 10.71 -22.14 6.07
CA CYS A 35 11.64 -21.82 4.98
C CYS A 35 10.97 -22.05 3.62
N ALA A 36 10.33 -23.20 3.41
CA ALA A 36 9.66 -23.52 2.15
C ALA A 36 8.47 -22.58 1.90
N TYR A 37 7.57 -22.45 2.87
CA TYR A 37 6.34 -21.66 2.74
C TYR A 37 6.62 -20.18 2.49
N LEU A 38 7.42 -19.54 3.33
CA LEU A 38 7.68 -18.11 3.21
C LEU A 38 8.51 -17.79 1.96
N THR A 39 9.42 -18.68 1.55
CA THR A 39 10.15 -18.50 0.29
C THR A 39 9.21 -18.62 -0.91
N LEU A 40 8.38 -19.66 -0.95
CA LEU A 40 7.40 -19.86 -2.02
C LEU A 40 6.40 -18.71 -2.08
N PHE A 41 5.94 -18.20 -0.94
CA PHE A 41 5.08 -17.02 -0.88
C PHE A 41 5.79 -15.79 -1.46
N CYS A 42 7.00 -15.46 -0.98
CA CYS A 42 7.75 -14.30 -1.46
C CYS A 42 8.05 -14.35 -2.96
N VAL A 43 8.22 -15.55 -3.52
CA VAL A 43 8.45 -15.74 -4.95
C VAL A 43 7.12 -15.70 -5.71
N ILE A 44 6.20 -16.63 -5.44
CA ILE A 44 5.01 -16.90 -6.26
C ILE A 44 3.92 -15.84 -6.08
N TYR A 45 3.75 -15.30 -4.86
CA TYR A 45 2.71 -14.30 -4.63
C TYR A 45 3.04 -13.05 -5.47
N PRO A 46 2.06 -12.42 -6.15
CA PRO A 46 2.33 -11.21 -6.92
C PRO A 46 2.84 -10.12 -5.98
N GLN A 47 3.99 -9.50 -6.29
CA GLN A 47 4.59 -8.29 -5.66
C GLN A 47 5.90 -8.46 -4.87
N PRO A 48 6.07 -9.37 -3.88
CA PRO A 48 7.22 -9.30 -2.96
C PRO A 48 8.59 -9.39 -3.63
N ILE A 49 8.74 -10.31 -4.59
CA ILE A 49 10.01 -10.50 -5.31
C ILE A 49 10.39 -9.30 -6.20
N PHE A 50 9.40 -8.54 -6.68
CA PHE A 50 9.63 -7.43 -7.59
C PHE A 50 10.26 -6.22 -6.92
N ALA A 51 10.19 -6.11 -5.59
CA ALA A 51 10.93 -5.11 -4.84
C ALA A 51 12.45 -5.18 -5.07
N LEU A 52 12.97 -6.32 -5.51
CA LEU A 52 14.40 -6.50 -5.83
C LEU A 52 14.81 -5.91 -7.17
N LEU A 53 13.86 -5.71 -8.09
CA LEU A 53 14.17 -5.19 -9.43
C LEU A 53 14.72 -3.76 -9.38
N GLY A 54 14.36 -2.99 -8.35
CA GLY A 54 14.72 -1.58 -8.23
C GLY A 54 14.53 -0.84 -9.56
N ILE A 55 15.51 -0.03 -9.98
CA ILE A 55 15.32 0.89 -11.11
C ILE A 55 15.10 0.18 -12.46
N VAL A 56 15.47 -1.10 -12.57
CA VAL A 56 15.21 -1.90 -13.77
C VAL A 56 13.71 -2.04 -14.03
N GLN A 57 12.87 -1.95 -13.00
CA GLN A 57 11.41 -2.07 -13.13
C GLN A 57 10.84 -1.08 -14.16
N ILE A 58 11.43 0.11 -14.29
CA ILE A 58 11.00 1.17 -15.23
C ILE A 58 11.18 0.76 -16.70
N TRP A 59 12.12 -0.15 -16.96
CA TRP A 59 12.43 -0.65 -18.29
C TRP A 59 11.67 -1.93 -18.64
N LEU A 60 10.95 -2.49 -17.68
CA LEU A 60 10.17 -3.71 -17.89
C LEU A 60 8.77 -3.32 -18.37
N PRO A 61 8.17 -4.10 -19.29
CA PRO A 61 6.78 -3.88 -19.67
C PRO A 61 5.86 -4.03 -18.45
N ASP A 62 4.87 -3.15 -18.31
CA ASP A 62 3.85 -3.23 -17.23
C ASP A 62 3.16 -4.61 -17.19
N SER A 63 3.02 -5.24 -18.37
CA SER A 63 2.48 -6.59 -18.52
C SER A 63 3.34 -7.70 -17.91
N MET A 64 4.58 -7.43 -17.50
CA MET A 64 5.48 -8.45 -16.95
C MET A 64 5.02 -8.93 -15.58
N VAL A 65 4.67 -8.00 -14.69
CA VAL A 65 4.12 -8.33 -13.37
C VAL A 65 2.81 -9.11 -13.53
N MET A 66 1.98 -8.69 -14.49
CA MET A 66 0.70 -9.33 -14.79
C MET A 66 0.88 -10.76 -15.34
N ARG A 67 1.79 -10.95 -16.29
CA ARG A 67 2.12 -12.29 -16.82
C ARG A 67 2.70 -13.20 -15.74
N TYR A 68 3.50 -12.65 -14.84
CA TYR A 68 4.03 -13.41 -13.71
C TYR A 68 2.92 -13.89 -12.77
N ALA A 69 1.98 -13.00 -12.41
CA ALA A 69 0.83 -13.33 -11.57
C ALA A 69 -0.10 -14.38 -12.19
N GLN A 70 -0.11 -14.49 -13.53
CA GLN A 70 -0.89 -15.47 -14.28
C GLN A 70 -0.20 -16.84 -14.45
N LEU A 71 1.10 -16.97 -14.16
CA LEU A 71 1.82 -18.24 -14.33
C LEU A 71 1.15 -19.44 -13.63
N PRO A 72 0.62 -19.34 -12.40
CA PRO A 72 -0.03 -20.47 -11.72
C PRO A 72 -1.51 -20.68 -12.10
N HIS A 73 -2.07 -19.88 -13.02
CA HIS A 73 -3.50 -19.80 -13.29
C HIS A 73 -4.20 -21.15 -13.54
N PRO A 74 -3.69 -22.05 -14.41
CA PRO A 74 -4.38 -23.33 -14.67
C PRO A 74 -4.53 -24.21 -13.43
N ILE A 75 -3.53 -24.19 -12.55
CA ILE A 75 -3.54 -24.96 -11.30
C ILE A 75 -4.50 -24.31 -10.30
N VAL A 76 -4.42 -22.98 -10.14
CA VAL A 76 -5.26 -22.25 -9.19
C VAL A 76 -6.74 -22.37 -9.54
N GLU A 77 -7.12 -22.19 -10.80
CA GLU A 77 -8.51 -22.38 -11.21
C GLU A 77 -8.99 -23.82 -11.04
N TRP A 78 -8.15 -24.80 -11.36
CA TRP A 78 -8.49 -26.21 -11.17
C TRP A 78 -8.71 -26.53 -9.68
N VAL A 79 -7.86 -26.02 -8.79
CA VAL A 79 -8.05 -26.15 -7.34
C VAL A 79 -9.31 -25.41 -6.89
N GLY A 80 -9.58 -24.21 -7.40
CA GLY A 80 -10.81 -23.48 -7.13
C GLY A 80 -12.05 -24.32 -7.44
N ARG A 81 -12.14 -24.87 -8.65
CA ARG A 81 -13.26 -25.73 -9.08
C ARG A 81 -13.33 -27.04 -8.29
N THR A 82 -12.20 -27.70 -8.08
CA THR A 82 -12.16 -29.08 -7.55
C THR A 82 -12.25 -29.15 -6.03
N VAL A 83 -11.57 -28.25 -5.32
CA VAL A 83 -11.47 -28.26 -3.85
C VAL A 83 -12.49 -27.31 -3.21
N PHE A 84 -12.66 -26.12 -3.78
CA PHE A 84 -13.52 -25.08 -3.21
C PHE A 84 -14.89 -24.97 -3.89
N GLY A 85 -15.11 -25.66 -5.02
CA GLY A 85 -16.37 -25.59 -5.76
C GLY A 85 -16.66 -24.21 -6.35
N THR A 86 -15.63 -23.40 -6.60
CA THR A 86 -15.78 -22.01 -7.07
C THR A 86 -14.93 -21.73 -8.31
N ASP A 87 -15.52 -21.03 -9.28
CA ASP A 87 -14.81 -20.51 -10.45
C ASP A 87 -14.07 -19.22 -10.10
N VAL A 88 -12.85 -19.38 -9.58
CA VAL A 88 -11.96 -18.26 -9.27
C VAL A 88 -11.27 -17.74 -10.51
N ARG A 89 -11.20 -16.41 -10.67
CA ARG A 89 -10.47 -15.73 -11.75
C ARG A 89 -9.68 -14.56 -11.23
N LEU A 90 -8.51 -14.32 -11.81
CA LEU A 90 -7.68 -13.18 -11.50
C LEU A 90 -8.13 -11.96 -12.31
N HIS A 91 -8.62 -10.93 -11.62
CA HIS A 91 -9.03 -9.64 -12.18
C HIS A 91 -7.88 -8.65 -11.99
N LEU A 92 -7.13 -8.39 -13.06
CA LEU A 92 -5.92 -7.55 -13.04
C LEU A 92 -6.25 -6.05 -12.91
N ASP A 93 -7.46 -5.67 -13.29
CA ASP A 93 -8.04 -4.34 -13.24
C ASP A 93 -8.59 -3.95 -11.87
N SER A 94 -8.81 -4.93 -10.98
CA SER A 94 -9.46 -4.68 -9.68
C SER A 94 -8.59 -3.93 -8.66
N GLY A 95 -7.26 -3.93 -8.84
CA GLY A 95 -6.32 -3.43 -7.82
C GLY A 95 -6.34 -4.19 -6.48
N SER A 96 -7.13 -5.26 -6.36
CA SER A 96 -7.33 -6.01 -5.12
C SER A 96 -6.30 -7.13 -4.94
N GLY A 97 -5.65 -7.13 -3.77
CA GLY A 97 -4.76 -8.17 -3.30
C GLY A 97 -5.45 -9.30 -2.53
N ASP A 98 -6.78 -9.28 -2.37
CA ASP A 98 -7.53 -10.28 -1.58
C ASP A 98 -8.59 -11.03 -2.40
N GLN A 99 -8.46 -11.04 -3.73
CA GLN A 99 -9.37 -11.76 -4.61
C GLN A 99 -9.47 -13.24 -4.23
N ALA A 100 -10.62 -13.87 -4.47
CA ALA A 100 -10.81 -15.31 -4.24
C ALA A 100 -9.70 -16.15 -4.90
N TYR A 101 -9.26 -15.75 -6.10
CA TYR A 101 -8.11 -16.34 -6.77
C TYR A 101 -6.83 -16.32 -5.92
N LEU A 102 -6.51 -15.21 -5.26
CA LEU A 102 -5.29 -15.05 -4.45
C LEU A 102 -5.36 -15.87 -3.14
N TRP A 103 -6.55 -16.08 -2.58
CA TRP A 103 -6.76 -17.02 -1.48
C TRP A 103 -6.51 -18.47 -1.92
N VAL A 104 -7.05 -18.88 -3.07
CA VAL A 104 -6.79 -20.22 -3.62
C VAL A 104 -5.32 -20.40 -4.00
N LEU A 105 -4.68 -19.37 -4.55
CA LEU A 105 -3.23 -19.38 -4.80
C LEU A 105 -2.43 -19.57 -3.51
N THR A 106 -2.77 -18.85 -2.44
CA THR A 106 -2.12 -19.00 -1.13
C THR A 106 -2.30 -20.40 -0.56
N PHE A 107 -3.48 -20.99 -0.74
CA PHE A 107 -3.73 -22.40 -0.39
C PHE A 107 -2.85 -23.36 -1.22
N CYS A 108 -2.70 -23.12 -2.53
CA CYS A 108 -1.81 -23.93 -3.38
C CYS A 108 -0.35 -23.83 -2.91
N VAL A 109 0.11 -22.62 -2.58
CA VAL A 109 1.45 -22.37 -2.02
C VAL A 109 1.63 -23.11 -0.69
N LEU A 110 0.63 -23.10 0.18
CA LEU A 110 0.63 -23.84 1.44
C LEU A 110 0.77 -25.35 1.22
N MET A 111 -0.01 -25.93 0.31
CA MET A 111 0.06 -27.37 -0.01
C MET A 111 1.40 -27.75 -0.64
N LEU A 112 1.92 -26.91 -1.55
CA LEU A 112 3.24 -27.11 -2.14
C LEU A 112 4.34 -27.07 -1.07
N ALA A 113 4.25 -26.15 -0.11
CA ALA A 113 5.21 -26.07 0.99
C ALA A 113 5.18 -27.32 1.89
N VAL A 114 4.00 -27.91 2.13
CA VAL A 114 3.88 -29.19 2.86
C VAL A 114 4.58 -30.31 2.10
N VAL A 115 4.36 -30.42 0.78
CA VAL A 115 5.01 -31.45 -0.06
C VAL A 115 6.54 -31.25 -0.08
N VAL A 116 7.01 -30.03 -0.30
CA VAL A 116 8.45 -29.69 -0.28
C VAL A 116 9.06 -30.06 1.07
N THR A 117 8.37 -29.76 2.18
CA THR A 117 8.83 -30.11 3.53
C THR A 117 8.91 -31.61 3.75
N ALA A 118 7.94 -32.37 3.27
CA ALA A 118 7.92 -33.83 3.37
C ALA A 118 9.07 -34.43 2.56
N VAL A 119 9.24 -34.02 1.30
CA VAL A 119 10.34 -34.48 0.43
C VAL A 119 11.69 -34.11 1.03
N TRP A 120 11.88 -32.86 1.46
CA TRP A 120 13.10 -32.42 2.14
C TRP A 120 13.36 -33.27 3.39
N THR A 121 12.33 -33.59 4.17
CA THR A 121 12.49 -34.41 5.37
C THR A 121 12.83 -35.88 5.08
N LEU A 122 12.32 -36.42 3.97
CA LEU A 122 12.61 -37.78 3.55
C LEU A 122 14.02 -37.94 2.97
N LEU A 123 14.49 -36.96 2.19
CA LEU A 123 15.81 -36.97 1.57
C LEU A 123 16.92 -36.60 2.55
N ASP A 124 16.68 -35.57 3.37
CA ASP A 124 17.69 -35.02 4.28
C ASP A 124 17.53 -35.56 5.71
N ARG A 125 17.70 -36.88 5.87
CA ARG A 125 17.57 -37.54 7.18
C ARG A 125 18.79 -37.37 8.07
N ARG A 126 19.96 -37.15 7.46
CA ARG A 126 21.26 -37.17 8.13
C ARG A 126 21.75 -35.80 8.59
N HIS A 127 21.34 -34.70 7.94
CA HIS A 127 21.72 -33.38 8.41
C HIS A 127 20.87 -32.96 9.63
N THR A 128 21.58 -32.57 10.70
CA THR A 128 21.00 -32.11 11.95
C THR A 128 21.32 -30.64 12.25
N GLU A 129 22.03 -29.97 11.35
CA GLU A 129 22.43 -28.57 11.47
C GLU A 129 21.94 -27.74 10.27
N TYR A 130 21.10 -26.75 10.54
CA TYR A 130 20.51 -25.85 9.53
C TYR A 130 20.95 -24.39 9.65
N ARG A 131 21.96 -24.09 10.48
CA ARG A 131 22.35 -22.69 10.76
C ARG A 131 22.73 -21.91 9.52
N THR A 132 23.49 -22.51 8.61
CA THR A 132 23.87 -21.87 7.35
C THR A 132 22.64 -21.61 6.47
N VAL A 133 21.77 -22.60 6.27
CA VAL A 133 20.54 -22.44 5.48
C VAL A 133 19.63 -21.38 6.11
N ALA A 134 19.46 -21.42 7.42
CA ALA A 134 18.69 -20.44 8.17
C ALA A 134 19.26 -19.03 8.02
N SER A 135 20.59 -18.85 8.03
CA SER A 135 21.20 -17.54 7.86
C SER A 135 20.92 -16.92 6.48
N TRP A 136 20.95 -17.74 5.41
CA TRP A 136 20.61 -17.29 4.06
C TRP A 136 19.13 -17.03 3.88
N PHE A 137 18.28 -17.90 4.43
CA PHE A 137 16.82 -17.73 4.43
C PHE A 137 16.41 -16.44 5.15
N LEU A 138 16.94 -16.20 6.36
CA LEU A 138 16.66 -14.99 7.12
C LEU A 138 17.16 -13.74 6.38
N LEU A 139 18.32 -13.81 5.73
CA LEU A 139 18.82 -12.72 4.88
C LEU A 139 17.85 -12.43 3.72
N PHE A 140 17.37 -13.47 3.04
CA PHE A 140 16.42 -13.35 1.93
C PHE A 140 15.12 -12.65 2.36
N ILE A 141 14.44 -13.19 3.39
CA ILE A 141 13.16 -12.59 3.84
C ILE A 141 13.37 -11.19 4.42
N ARG A 142 14.53 -10.90 5.01
CA ARG A 142 14.90 -9.56 5.50
C ARG A 142 14.94 -8.55 4.37
N ILE A 143 15.57 -8.91 3.25
CA ILE A 143 15.65 -8.04 2.08
C ILE A 143 14.26 -7.83 1.48
N ILE A 144 13.45 -8.90 1.35
CA ILE A 144 12.08 -8.80 0.83
C ILE A 144 11.23 -7.89 1.72
N LEU A 145 11.23 -8.11 3.04
CA LEU A 145 10.49 -7.28 3.98
C LEU A 145 10.97 -5.82 3.91
N ALA A 146 12.28 -5.57 3.87
CA ALA A 146 12.81 -4.21 3.75
C ALA A 146 12.30 -3.50 2.48
N GLY A 147 12.29 -4.20 1.34
CA GLY A 147 11.75 -3.65 0.09
C GLY A 147 10.28 -3.26 0.19
N GLN A 148 9.45 -4.12 0.78
CA GLN A 148 8.02 -3.85 0.97
C GLN A 148 7.79 -2.67 1.93
N MET A 149 8.51 -2.64 3.05
CA MET A 149 8.45 -1.54 4.03
C MET A 149 8.86 -0.20 3.41
N LEU A 150 9.90 -0.18 2.57
CA LEU A 150 10.34 1.03 1.86
C LEU A 150 9.32 1.48 0.81
N GLY A 151 8.79 0.55 0.01
CA GLY A 151 7.82 0.87 -1.04
C GLY A 151 6.55 1.50 -0.50
N TYR A 152 5.89 0.82 0.45
CA TYR A 152 4.68 1.34 1.10
C TYR A 152 4.98 2.58 1.95
N GLY A 153 6.11 2.60 2.65
CA GLY A 153 6.50 3.72 3.48
C GLY A 153 6.73 5.01 2.68
N CYS A 154 7.38 4.93 1.52
CA CYS A 154 7.56 6.08 0.63
C CYS A 154 6.24 6.57 0.02
N ALA A 155 5.35 5.66 -0.37
CA ALA A 155 4.03 6.02 -0.88
C ALA A 155 3.22 6.83 0.15
N LYS A 156 3.27 6.45 1.43
CA LYS A 156 2.66 7.21 2.53
C LYS A 156 3.43 8.49 2.89
N PHE A 157 4.75 8.48 2.73
CA PHE A 157 5.59 9.63 3.04
C PHE A 157 5.35 10.81 2.07
N ILE A 158 5.01 10.52 0.81
CA ILE A 158 4.72 11.49 -0.28
C ILE A 158 3.19 11.78 -0.43
N PRO A 159 2.40 11.48 0.62
CA PRO A 159 0.93 11.34 0.57
C PRO A 159 0.28 10.82 -0.73
N LEU A 160 0.77 9.71 -1.27
CA LEU A 160 0.21 9.09 -2.48
C LEU A 160 -0.72 7.91 -2.19
N GLN A 161 -0.63 7.29 -1.00
CA GLN A 161 -1.42 6.10 -0.73
C GLN A 161 -2.84 6.42 -0.26
N MET A 162 -2.98 7.44 0.59
CA MET A 162 -4.26 7.91 1.14
C MET A 162 -4.40 9.41 0.89
N PRO A 163 -4.58 9.83 -0.38
CA PRO A 163 -4.57 11.25 -0.74
C PRO A 163 -5.67 12.04 -0.03
N VAL A 164 -5.51 13.36 -0.02
CA VAL A 164 -6.51 14.31 0.48
C VAL A 164 -7.90 14.01 -0.12
N PRO A 165 -8.99 14.08 0.67
CA PRO A 165 -10.33 13.79 0.18
C PRO A 165 -10.65 14.51 -1.11
N ALA A 166 -11.07 13.72 -2.11
CA ALA A 166 -11.49 14.21 -3.41
C ALA A 166 -12.67 15.17 -3.27
N LEU A 167 -12.87 16.04 -4.27
CA LEU A 167 -13.96 17.02 -4.24
C LEU A 167 -15.35 16.37 -4.08
N SER A 168 -15.56 15.21 -4.70
CA SER A 168 -16.81 14.45 -4.57
C SER A 168 -17.03 13.95 -3.15
N THR A 169 -15.98 13.46 -2.49
CA THR A 169 -16.05 13.00 -1.09
C THR A 169 -16.55 14.09 -0.13
N LEU A 170 -16.22 15.36 -0.39
CA LEU A 170 -16.66 16.47 0.46
C LEU A 170 -18.17 16.72 0.42
N VAL A 171 -18.84 16.24 -0.62
CA VAL A 171 -20.29 16.39 -0.83
C VAL A 171 -21.05 15.07 -0.75
N THR A 172 -20.34 13.95 -0.56
CA THR A 172 -20.93 12.64 -0.27
C THR A 172 -21.44 12.62 1.17
N PRO A 173 -22.69 12.18 1.42
CA PRO A 173 -23.15 11.86 2.77
C PRO A 173 -22.26 10.81 3.44
N TYR A 174 -21.91 11.00 4.72
CA TYR A 174 -21.03 10.06 5.44
C TYR A 174 -21.55 8.62 5.44
N GLY A 175 -22.87 8.44 5.48
CA GLY A 175 -23.52 7.12 5.47
C GLY A 175 -23.33 6.32 4.18
N ASP A 176 -22.97 6.99 3.08
CA ASP A 176 -22.74 6.34 1.78
C ASP A 176 -21.26 5.94 1.57
N LEU A 177 -20.37 6.35 2.48
CA LEU A 177 -18.96 5.97 2.43
C LEU A 177 -18.77 4.52 2.88
N SER A 178 -18.02 3.74 2.09
CA SER A 178 -17.57 2.42 2.51
C SER A 178 -16.62 2.51 3.72
N HIS A 179 -16.45 1.42 4.48
CA HIS A 179 -15.48 1.40 5.59
C HIS A 179 -14.06 1.77 5.14
N MET A 180 -13.64 1.26 3.98
CA MET A 180 -12.34 1.62 3.39
C MET A 180 -12.28 3.12 3.09
N SER A 181 -13.32 3.67 2.47
CA SER A 181 -13.39 5.11 2.16
C SER A 181 -13.32 5.97 3.41
N VAL A 182 -13.99 5.57 4.51
CA VAL A 182 -13.89 6.27 5.80
C VAL A 182 -12.45 6.26 6.31
N LEU A 183 -11.78 5.10 6.32
CA LEU A 183 -10.40 4.98 6.77
C LEU A 183 -9.43 5.81 5.89
N TRP A 184 -9.56 5.72 4.57
CA TRP A 184 -8.72 6.45 3.62
C TRP A 184 -8.84 7.96 3.82
N ASN A 185 -10.07 8.46 3.87
CA ASN A 185 -10.31 9.88 4.05
C ASN A 185 -9.90 10.36 5.44
N GLN A 186 -10.09 9.55 6.49
CA GLN A 186 -9.60 9.89 7.82
C GLN A 186 -8.09 10.18 7.80
N VAL A 187 -7.29 9.31 7.18
CA VAL A 187 -5.85 9.53 7.07
C VAL A 187 -5.55 10.70 6.13
N GLY A 188 -6.19 10.75 4.96
CA GLY A 188 -5.96 11.78 3.94
C GLY A 188 -6.33 13.20 4.36
N THR A 189 -7.22 13.38 5.35
CA THR A 189 -7.46 14.70 5.95
C THR A 189 -6.23 15.27 6.66
N SER A 190 -5.26 14.42 7.03
CA SER A 190 -4.00 14.84 7.65
C SER A 190 -2.81 14.25 6.90
N PRO A 191 -2.30 14.94 5.85
CA PRO A 191 -1.10 14.51 5.14
C PRO A 191 0.12 14.33 6.05
N VAL A 192 0.21 15.12 7.13
CA VAL A 192 1.27 14.98 8.15
C VAL A 192 1.18 13.63 8.86
N TYR A 193 -0.04 13.20 9.23
CA TYR A 193 -0.25 11.90 9.86
C TYR A 193 0.12 10.76 8.90
N GLU A 194 -0.31 10.83 7.63
CA GLU A 194 0.09 9.85 6.60
C GLU A 194 1.62 9.79 6.46
N SER A 195 2.29 10.95 6.36
CA SER A 195 3.74 11.01 6.24
C SER A 195 4.46 10.40 7.45
N LEU A 196 3.93 10.56 8.66
CA LEU A 196 4.50 9.94 9.86
C LEU A 196 4.33 8.41 9.87
N LEU A 197 3.19 7.90 9.38
CA LEU A 197 3.01 6.46 9.17
C LEU A 197 4.02 5.93 8.14
N GLY A 198 4.21 6.66 7.05
CA GLY A 198 5.21 6.34 6.03
C GLY A 198 6.64 6.36 6.55
N LEU A 199 6.99 7.36 7.36
CA LEU A 199 8.31 7.47 7.99
C LEU A 199 8.60 6.28 8.91
N ALA A 200 7.62 5.82 9.69
CA ALA A 200 7.78 4.63 10.53
C ALA A 200 8.08 3.38 9.69
N GLU A 201 7.42 3.24 8.53
CA GLU A 201 7.66 2.13 7.61
C GLU A 201 9.03 2.20 6.93
N ILE A 202 9.41 3.38 6.42
CA ILE A 202 10.74 3.64 5.85
C ILE A 202 11.82 3.31 6.88
N MET A 203 11.67 3.78 8.12
CA MET A 203 12.60 3.48 9.20
C MET A 203 12.68 1.97 9.46
N GLY A 204 11.56 1.25 9.46
CA GLY A 204 11.55 -0.22 9.54
C GLY A 204 12.40 -0.85 8.44
N GLY A 205 12.18 -0.46 7.19
CA GLY A 205 12.92 -0.97 6.03
C GLY A 205 14.42 -0.65 6.05
N VAL A 206 14.80 0.60 6.35
CA VAL A 206 16.20 1.02 6.45
C VAL A 206 16.91 0.27 7.57
N LEU A 207 16.31 0.20 8.77
CA LEU A 207 16.92 -0.45 9.92
C LEU A 207 17.11 -1.95 9.72
N LEU A 208 16.27 -2.62 8.90
CA LEU A 208 16.42 -4.02 8.52
C LEU A 208 17.67 -4.28 7.66
N LEU A 209 18.07 -3.34 6.81
CA LEU A 209 19.24 -3.48 5.93
C LEU A 209 20.55 -3.10 6.63
N LEU A 210 20.48 -2.37 7.74
CA LEU A 210 21.61 -2.01 8.56
C LEU A 210 21.93 -3.11 9.60
N PRO A 211 23.12 -3.75 9.55
CA PRO A 211 23.44 -4.93 10.36
C PRO A 211 23.28 -4.74 11.88
N ARG A 212 23.54 -3.52 12.38
CA ARG A 212 23.49 -3.22 13.82
C ARG A 212 22.08 -2.95 14.34
N THR A 213 21.15 -2.61 13.46
CA THR A 213 19.79 -2.18 13.83
C THR A 213 18.70 -3.13 13.35
N GLN A 214 19.08 -4.27 12.75
CA GLN A 214 18.14 -5.24 12.21
C GLN A 214 17.04 -5.63 13.21
N LEU A 215 17.39 -5.84 14.49
CA LEU A 215 16.41 -6.22 15.51
C LEU A 215 15.37 -5.11 15.72
N ALA A 216 15.80 -3.85 15.76
CA ALA A 216 14.90 -2.71 15.87
C ALA A 216 14.02 -2.57 14.62
N GLY A 217 14.59 -2.76 13.43
CA GLY A 217 13.83 -2.79 12.17
C GLY A 217 12.76 -3.88 12.17
N ALA A 218 13.10 -5.10 12.58
CA ALA A 218 12.14 -6.22 12.63
C ALA A 218 11.02 -6.00 13.66
N LEU A 219 11.31 -5.39 14.81
CA LEU A 219 10.30 -5.01 15.80
C LEU A 219 9.37 -3.90 15.28
N LEU A 220 9.93 -2.86 14.66
CA LEU A 220 9.15 -1.76 14.10
C LEU A 220 8.27 -2.24 12.95
N SER A 221 8.81 -3.07 12.05
CA SER A 221 8.04 -3.73 10.98
C SER A 221 6.95 -4.64 11.53
N LEU A 222 7.19 -5.37 12.62
CA LEU A 222 6.15 -6.19 13.25
C LEU A 222 4.97 -5.34 13.73
N VAL A 223 5.25 -4.26 14.47
CA VAL A 223 4.21 -3.37 15.01
C VAL A 223 3.45 -2.69 13.87
N SER A 224 4.16 -2.18 12.88
CA SER A 224 3.58 -1.54 11.70
C SER A 224 2.69 -2.52 10.91
N MET A 225 3.19 -3.72 10.58
CA MET A 225 2.43 -4.70 9.80
C MET A 225 1.26 -5.29 10.59
N ALA A 226 1.38 -5.43 11.92
CA ALA A 226 0.25 -5.82 12.76
C ALA A 226 -0.87 -4.77 12.71
N GLN A 227 -0.53 -3.48 12.82
CA GLN A 227 -1.50 -2.40 12.71
C GLN A 227 -2.16 -2.38 11.33
N VAL A 228 -1.36 -2.45 10.25
CA VAL A 228 -1.87 -2.49 8.87
C VAL A 228 -2.79 -3.69 8.66
N TRP A 229 -2.41 -4.88 9.13
CA TRP A 229 -3.23 -6.08 8.99
C TRP A 229 -4.56 -5.97 9.76
N ILE A 230 -4.55 -5.40 10.97
CA ILE A 230 -5.78 -5.14 11.74
C ILE A 230 -6.68 -4.17 10.96
N LEU A 231 -6.16 -3.06 10.48
CA LEU A 231 -6.92 -2.10 9.67
C LEU A 231 -7.52 -2.76 8.43
N ASN A 232 -6.75 -3.62 7.76
CA ASN A 232 -7.24 -4.34 6.58
C ASN A 232 -8.38 -5.29 6.89
N MET A 233 -8.34 -5.94 8.06
CA MET A 233 -9.39 -6.84 8.52
C MET A 233 -10.65 -6.08 8.99
N THR A 234 -10.49 -4.92 9.63
CA THR A 234 -11.63 -4.19 10.23
C THR A 234 -12.29 -3.18 9.30
N PHE A 235 -11.54 -2.63 8.33
CA PHE A 235 -12.05 -1.64 7.36
C PHE A 235 -12.17 -2.20 5.94
N ASP A 236 -12.04 -3.52 5.79
CA ASP A 236 -12.15 -4.25 4.53
C ASP A 236 -11.22 -3.75 3.41
N VAL A 237 -9.99 -3.42 3.77
CA VAL A 237 -8.96 -3.04 2.80
C VAL A 237 -8.47 -4.31 2.09
N PRO A 238 -8.40 -4.35 0.75
CA PRO A 238 -8.13 -5.57 0.00
C PRO A 238 -6.62 -5.93 -0.10
N VAL A 239 -5.87 -5.89 1.01
CA VAL A 239 -4.45 -6.31 1.08
C VAL A 239 -4.13 -7.13 2.35
N LYS A 240 -5.12 -7.87 2.86
CA LYS A 240 -5.06 -8.73 4.05
C LYS A 240 -4.02 -9.84 3.90
N LEU A 241 -3.98 -10.53 2.76
CA LEU A 241 -3.04 -11.63 2.52
C LEU A 241 -1.59 -11.13 2.60
N LEU A 242 -1.25 -10.07 1.86
CA LEU A 242 0.11 -9.54 1.85
C LEU A 242 0.54 -9.04 3.23
N SER A 243 -0.24 -8.15 3.85
CA SER A 243 0.07 -7.59 5.17
C SER A 243 0.24 -8.66 6.25
N PHE A 244 -0.59 -9.70 6.24
CA PHE A 244 -0.44 -10.86 7.12
C PHE A 244 0.91 -11.54 6.93
N HIS A 245 1.33 -11.78 5.69
CA HIS A 245 2.59 -12.46 5.42
C HIS A 245 3.80 -11.58 5.75
N LEU A 246 3.74 -10.27 5.56
CA LEU A 246 4.81 -9.36 6.01
C LEU A 246 4.95 -9.35 7.54
N MET A 247 3.83 -9.46 8.27
CA MET A 247 3.83 -9.70 9.71
C MET A 247 4.49 -11.05 10.06
N LEU A 248 4.18 -12.13 9.32
CA LEU A 248 4.85 -13.43 9.49
C LEU A 248 6.36 -13.39 9.19
N LEU A 249 6.79 -12.63 8.17
CA LEU A 249 8.23 -12.43 7.89
C LEU A 249 8.91 -11.74 9.06
N SER A 250 8.27 -10.72 9.64
CA SER A 250 8.75 -9.99 10.82
C SER A 250 8.90 -10.93 12.03
N LEU A 251 7.89 -11.78 12.28
CA LEU A 251 7.95 -12.80 13.33
C LEU A 251 9.07 -13.83 13.08
N ALA A 252 9.25 -14.28 11.83
CA ALA A 252 10.31 -15.21 11.46
C ALA A 252 11.72 -14.62 11.68
N LEU A 253 11.89 -13.32 11.40
CA LEU A 253 13.13 -12.58 11.67
C LEU A 253 13.42 -12.42 13.17
N LEU A 254 12.38 -12.29 14.00
CA LEU A 254 12.50 -12.15 15.45
C LEU A 254 12.66 -13.50 16.17
N ALA A 255 12.26 -14.62 15.55
CA ALA A 255 12.27 -15.94 16.16
C ALA A 255 13.63 -16.36 16.77
N PRO A 256 14.80 -16.11 16.14
CA PRO A 256 16.10 -16.43 16.73
C PRO A 256 16.41 -15.65 18.01
N ASP A 257 15.87 -14.44 18.15
CA ASP A 257 16.09 -13.55 19.32
C ASP A 257 14.92 -13.57 20.32
N ALA A 258 13.88 -14.38 20.10
CA ALA A 258 12.68 -14.41 20.94
C ALA A 258 12.98 -14.59 22.43
N ARG A 259 13.91 -15.48 22.80
CA ARG A 259 14.32 -15.67 24.21
C ARG A 259 14.94 -14.43 24.82
N ARG A 260 15.74 -13.69 24.05
CA ARG A 260 16.38 -12.45 24.49
C ARG A 260 15.34 -11.35 24.66
N LEU A 261 14.42 -11.23 23.72
CA LEU A 261 13.31 -10.28 23.80
C LEU A 261 12.44 -10.54 25.03
N THR A 262 12.05 -11.80 25.28
CA THR A 262 11.29 -12.17 26.48
C THR A 262 12.10 -11.88 27.76
N ALA A 263 13.41 -12.15 27.77
CA ALA A 263 14.25 -11.82 28.92
C ALA A 263 14.23 -10.31 29.22
N VAL A 264 14.44 -9.47 28.20
CA VAL A 264 14.40 -7.99 28.33
C VAL A 264 13.04 -7.51 28.83
N LEU A 265 11.95 -8.01 28.23
CA LEU A 265 10.57 -7.63 28.61
C LEU A 265 10.22 -8.04 30.04
N LEU A 266 10.82 -9.12 30.55
CA LEU A 266 10.67 -9.58 31.93
C LEU A 266 11.70 -8.95 32.89
N GLY A 267 12.44 -7.92 32.46
CA GLY A 267 13.45 -7.24 33.28
C GLY A 267 14.69 -8.08 33.59
N ARG A 268 14.97 -9.12 32.80
CA ARG A 268 16.14 -10.00 32.95
C ARG A 268 17.25 -9.62 31.98
N ALA A 269 18.50 -9.92 32.34
CA ALA A 269 19.65 -9.71 31.47
C ALA A 269 19.52 -10.52 30.17
N ALA A 270 19.64 -9.83 29.03
CA ALA A 270 19.68 -10.47 27.72
C ALA A 270 21.11 -10.97 27.43
N GLY A 271 21.23 -12.25 27.07
CA GLY A 271 22.49 -12.82 26.56
C GLY A 271 22.85 -12.31 25.16
N PRO A 272 23.98 -12.79 24.58
CA PRO A 272 24.36 -12.47 23.21
C PRO A 272 23.31 -12.96 22.20
N SER A 273 23.22 -12.30 21.03
CA SER A 273 22.31 -12.73 19.97
C SER A 273 22.62 -14.15 19.50
N THR A 274 21.58 -14.93 19.28
CA THR A 274 21.66 -16.28 18.70
C THR A 274 21.25 -16.32 17.23
N ALA A 275 21.07 -15.16 16.60
CA ALA A 275 20.75 -15.06 15.19
C ALA A 275 21.91 -15.60 14.33
N PRO A 276 21.66 -16.50 13.38
CA PRO A 276 22.71 -17.07 12.56
C PRO A 276 23.17 -16.06 11.51
N THR A 277 24.48 -15.94 11.29
CA THR A 277 25.07 -15.03 10.30
C THR A 277 25.64 -15.81 9.10
N PRO A 278 25.37 -15.39 7.85
CA PRO A 278 25.86 -16.12 6.67
C PRO A 278 27.35 -15.87 6.40
N PHE A 279 27.89 -14.76 6.91
CA PHE A 279 29.26 -14.32 6.65
C PHE A 279 30.16 -14.52 7.87
N ARG A 280 31.14 -15.42 7.74
CA ARG A 280 32.06 -15.80 8.84
C ARG A 280 33.33 -14.93 8.92
N THR A 281 33.83 -14.43 7.79
CA THR A 281 35.07 -13.65 7.76
C THR A 281 34.81 -12.14 7.86
N PRO A 282 35.74 -11.35 8.44
CA PRO A 282 35.60 -9.89 8.51
C PRO A 282 35.45 -9.23 7.13
N ARG A 283 36.17 -9.75 6.12
CA ARG A 283 36.07 -9.27 4.73
C ARG A 283 34.68 -9.54 4.13
N ALA A 284 34.15 -10.76 4.31
CA ALA A 284 32.82 -11.11 3.81
C ALA A 284 31.72 -10.28 4.47
N ARG A 285 31.83 -10.01 5.79
CA ARG A 285 30.92 -9.10 6.50
C ARG A 285 30.96 -7.69 5.92
N ARG A 286 32.15 -7.12 5.72
CA ARG A 286 32.29 -5.78 5.13
C ARG A 286 31.71 -5.70 3.72
N ILE A 287 31.93 -6.72 2.88
CA ILE A 287 31.37 -6.77 1.51
C ILE A 287 29.85 -6.85 1.58
N SER A 288 29.29 -7.69 2.46
CA SER A 288 27.85 -7.76 2.68
C SER A 288 27.25 -6.42 3.12
N ASP A 289 27.89 -5.73 4.05
CA ASP A 289 27.40 -4.45 4.56
C ASP A 289 27.36 -3.41 3.42
N ILE A 290 28.41 -3.37 2.59
CA ILE A 290 28.46 -2.52 1.39
C ILE A 290 27.35 -2.93 0.40
N ALA A 291 27.16 -4.23 0.16
CA ALA A 291 26.15 -4.73 -0.77
C ALA A 291 24.73 -4.41 -0.31
N LEU A 292 24.43 -4.48 1.00
CA LEU A 292 23.13 -4.12 1.56
C LEU A 292 22.86 -2.63 1.49
N VAL A 293 23.88 -1.80 1.71
CA VAL A 293 23.76 -0.34 1.52
C VAL A 293 23.56 -0.01 0.05
N ALA A 294 24.30 -0.65 -0.86
CA ALA A 294 24.09 -0.49 -2.30
C ALA A 294 22.68 -0.93 -2.72
N LEU A 295 22.18 -2.04 -2.16
CA LEU A 295 20.83 -2.52 -2.40
C LEU A 295 19.76 -1.57 -1.85
N LEU A 296 19.98 -0.97 -0.67
CA LEU A 296 19.11 0.07 -0.12
C LEU A 296 19.03 1.26 -1.10
N LEU A 297 20.16 1.77 -1.55
CA LEU A 297 20.21 2.89 -2.50
C LEU A 297 19.53 2.53 -3.83
N TRP A 298 19.73 1.30 -4.30
CA TRP A 298 19.08 0.76 -5.50
C TRP A 298 17.55 0.73 -5.39
N MET A 299 17.02 0.24 -4.27
CA MET A 299 15.58 0.19 -4.00
C MET A 299 15.01 1.60 -3.85
N VAL A 300 15.67 2.47 -3.07
CA VAL A 300 15.22 3.85 -2.85
C VAL A 300 15.17 4.65 -4.16
N ALA A 301 16.18 4.52 -5.02
CA ALA A 301 16.19 5.22 -6.30
C ALA A 301 14.98 4.84 -7.17
N ALA A 302 14.63 3.55 -7.22
CA ALA A 302 13.47 3.06 -7.96
C ALA A 302 12.15 3.62 -7.42
N ILE A 303 12.00 3.57 -6.10
CA ILE A 303 10.81 4.03 -5.39
C ILE A 303 10.63 5.54 -5.58
N LEU A 304 11.70 6.33 -5.53
CA LEU A 304 11.63 7.77 -5.76
C LEU A 304 11.13 8.10 -7.18
N VAL A 305 11.58 7.36 -8.20
CA VAL A 305 11.12 7.57 -9.57
C VAL A 305 9.64 7.19 -9.71
N GLU A 306 9.24 6.06 -9.15
CA GLU A 306 7.84 5.60 -9.16
C GLU A 306 6.91 6.59 -8.45
N ASN A 307 7.30 7.11 -7.29
CA ASN A 307 6.52 8.10 -6.55
C ASN A 307 6.51 9.46 -7.26
N TRP A 308 7.60 9.85 -7.93
CA TRP A 308 7.63 11.07 -8.74
C TRP A 308 6.64 11.01 -9.90
N ASP A 309 6.57 9.88 -10.59
CA ASP A 309 5.59 9.62 -11.64
C ASP A 309 4.16 9.61 -11.07
N GLY A 310 3.95 8.93 -9.93
CA GLY A 310 2.67 8.89 -9.24
C GLY A 310 2.16 10.27 -8.82
N TRP A 311 3.04 11.13 -8.30
CA TRP A 311 2.73 12.52 -7.94
C TRP A 311 2.12 13.32 -9.08
N HIS A 312 2.63 13.15 -10.30
CA HIS A 312 2.18 13.88 -11.49
C HIS A 312 1.02 13.20 -12.22
N LYS A 313 0.82 11.88 -12.05
CA LYS A 313 -0.27 11.15 -12.72
C LYS A 313 -1.57 11.17 -11.91
N TYR A 314 -1.49 10.93 -10.61
CA TYR A 314 -2.68 10.77 -9.75
C TYR A 314 -2.57 11.48 -8.39
N GLY A 315 -1.37 11.90 -7.99
CA GLY A 315 -1.14 12.65 -6.76
C GLY A 315 -1.53 14.14 -6.83
N PRO A 316 -1.10 14.95 -5.84
CA PRO A 316 -1.40 16.38 -5.78
C PRO A 316 -0.83 17.22 -6.93
N GLY A 317 0.19 16.73 -7.64
CA GLY A 317 0.77 17.40 -8.80
C GLY A 317 0.09 17.07 -10.13
N ARG A 318 -1.01 16.31 -10.12
CA ARG A 318 -1.75 15.95 -11.33
C ARG A 318 -2.36 17.18 -12.01
N PRO A 319 -2.56 17.14 -13.34
CA PRO A 319 -3.35 18.15 -14.03
C PRO A 319 -4.77 18.26 -13.45
N GLN A 320 -5.22 19.49 -13.22
CA GLN A 320 -6.59 19.79 -12.80
C GLN A 320 -7.44 20.18 -14.01
N SER A 321 -8.75 19.96 -13.92
CA SER A 321 -9.69 20.48 -14.93
C SER A 321 -9.66 22.02 -14.96
N GLU A 322 -9.85 22.64 -16.13
CA GLU A 322 -10.04 24.11 -16.20
C GLU A 322 -11.27 24.57 -15.41
N LEU A 323 -12.28 23.69 -15.32
CA LEU A 323 -13.51 23.91 -14.56
C LEU A 323 -13.39 23.40 -13.12
N TYR A 324 -12.17 23.18 -12.59
CA TYR A 324 -11.93 22.58 -11.28
C TYR A 324 -12.81 23.19 -10.17
N GLY A 325 -13.51 22.34 -9.43
CA GLY A 325 -14.34 22.74 -8.31
C GLY A 325 -15.64 21.95 -8.18
N VAL A 326 -16.33 22.20 -7.07
CA VAL A 326 -17.71 21.74 -6.83
C VAL A 326 -18.65 22.88 -7.20
N TRP A 327 -19.54 22.64 -8.17
CA TRP A 327 -20.45 23.65 -8.70
C TRP A 327 -21.89 23.29 -8.35
N ASN A 328 -22.57 24.14 -7.58
CA ASN A 328 -24.01 24.00 -7.32
C ASN A 328 -24.80 24.50 -8.54
N VAL A 329 -25.77 23.73 -9.02
CA VAL A 329 -26.71 24.16 -10.06
C VAL A 329 -27.80 25.00 -9.41
N THR A 330 -27.66 26.33 -9.46
CA THR A 330 -28.60 27.27 -8.83
C THR A 330 -29.85 27.49 -9.68
N GLU A 331 -29.68 27.55 -11.00
CA GLU A 331 -30.79 27.70 -11.95
C GLU A 331 -30.63 26.65 -13.05
N LEU A 332 -31.72 25.98 -13.40
CA LEU A 332 -31.81 25.07 -14.52
C LEU A 332 -33.05 25.46 -15.32
N THR A 333 -32.88 25.69 -16.61
CA THR A 333 -33.98 25.77 -17.56
C THR A 333 -33.86 24.58 -18.50
N ARG A 334 -34.98 23.94 -18.81
CA ARG A 334 -35.11 22.84 -19.77
C ARG A 334 -36.30 23.12 -20.66
N ASP A 335 -36.13 23.06 -21.97
CA ASP A 335 -37.18 23.39 -22.93
C ASP A 335 -37.83 24.76 -22.65
N GLU A 336 -37.00 25.76 -22.34
CA GLU A 336 -37.39 27.13 -21.96
C GLU A 336 -38.21 27.25 -20.65
N GLN A 337 -38.40 26.15 -19.91
CA GLN A 337 -39.12 26.13 -18.64
C GLN A 337 -38.14 26.02 -17.46
N PRO A 338 -38.34 26.78 -16.37
CA PRO A 338 -37.52 26.63 -15.17
C PRO A 338 -37.80 25.29 -14.49
N VAL A 339 -36.74 24.56 -14.14
CA VAL A 339 -36.79 23.28 -13.42
C VAL A 339 -36.38 23.50 -11.95
N PRO A 340 -37.34 23.61 -11.02
CA PRO A 340 -37.04 23.90 -9.62
C PRO A 340 -36.28 22.74 -8.94
N PRO A 341 -35.47 23.03 -7.90
CA PRO A 341 -34.67 22.03 -7.18
C PRO A 341 -35.50 21.16 -6.23
N LEU A 342 -36.44 20.39 -6.78
CA LEU A 342 -37.29 19.48 -6.01
C LEU A 342 -36.55 18.16 -5.74
N LEU A 343 -36.57 17.69 -4.49
CA LEU A 343 -35.95 16.41 -4.09
C LEU A 343 -36.59 15.19 -4.78
N THR A 344 -37.80 15.35 -5.32
CA THR A 344 -38.53 14.31 -6.05
C THR A 344 -38.20 14.25 -7.54
N ASP A 345 -37.40 15.19 -8.07
CA ASP A 345 -37.02 15.20 -9.48
C ASP A 345 -35.75 14.38 -9.69
N GLU A 346 -35.90 13.23 -10.34
CA GLU A 346 -34.80 12.30 -10.63
C GLU A 346 -33.88 12.78 -11.77
N THR A 347 -34.33 13.74 -12.58
CA THR A 347 -33.65 14.18 -13.81
C THR A 347 -32.90 15.49 -13.64
N ARG A 348 -33.07 16.18 -12.50
CA ARG A 348 -32.40 17.43 -12.21
C ARG A 348 -31.06 17.18 -11.51
N TRP A 349 -30.02 17.85 -11.99
CA TRP A 349 -28.72 17.83 -11.33
C TRP A 349 -28.65 18.87 -10.21
N ARG A 350 -28.25 18.45 -9.01
CA ARG A 350 -27.99 19.32 -7.86
C ARG A 350 -26.63 20.01 -7.99
N ARG A 351 -25.60 19.25 -8.38
CA ARG A 351 -24.21 19.70 -8.48
C ARG A 351 -23.49 19.04 -9.64
N ILE A 352 -22.40 19.67 -10.08
CA ILE A 352 -21.38 19.07 -10.94
C ILE A 352 -20.02 19.27 -10.28
N VAL A 353 -19.20 18.23 -10.25
CA VAL A 353 -17.87 18.22 -9.64
C VAL A 353 -16.84 17.94 -10.73
N PHE A 354 -15.91 18.88 -10.91
CA PHE A 354 -14.77 18.72 -11.82
C PHE A 354 -13.49 18.64 -10.97
N ASP A 355 -12.83 17.48 -10.95
CA ASP A 355 -11.57 17.29 -10.23
C ASP A 355 -10.39 17.15 -11.20
N ASN A 356 -10.49 16.23 -12.16
CA ASN A 356 -9.48 16.04 -13.19
C ASN A 356 -10.05 16.31 -14.61
N PRO A 357 -9.20 16.48 -15.64
CA PRO A 357 -9.66 16.84 -16.98
C PRO A 357 -10.51 15.78 -17.69
N GLN A 358 -10.39 14.50 -17.31
CA GLN A 358 -10.95 13.36 -18.03
C GLN A 358 -12.25 12.83 -17.41
N PHE A 359 -12.55 13.21 -16.18
CA PHE A 359 -13.70 12.74 -15.42
C PHE A 359 -14.37 13.87 -14.64
N ALA A 360 -15.69 13.83 -14.59
CA ALA A 360 -16.51 14.64 -13.71
C ALA A 360 -17.52 13.75 -12.99
N GLU A 361 -18.17 14.29 -11.97
CA GLU A 361 -19.30 13.63 -11.30
C GLU A 361 -20.45 14.62 -11.22
N TYR A 362 -21.66 14.21 -11.58
CA TYR A 362 -22.85 15.00 -11.29
C TYR A 362 -23.60 14.37 -10.11
N GLN A 363 -24.13 15.23 -9.25
CA GLN A 363 -24.95 14.83 -8.11
C GLN A 363 -26.42 15.04 -8.44
N ARG A 364 -27.26 14.04 -8.22
CA ARG A 364 -28.72 14.14 -8.36
C ARG A 364 -29.34 14.78 -7.11
N MET A 365 -30.65 15.00 -7.14
CA MET A 365 -31.38 15.60 -6.02
C MET A 365 -31.50 14.67 -4.80
N ASP A 366 -31.32 13.36 -4.96
CA ASP A 366 -31.29 12.35 -3.90
C ASP A 366 -29.90 12.11 -3.29
N ASP A 367 -28.95 13.01 -3.58
CA ASP A 367 -27.53 12.95 -3.19
C ASP A 367 -26.67 11.89 -3.87
N SER A 368 -27.25 11.04 -4.74
CA SER A 368 -26.47 10.09 -5.53
C SER A 368 -25.50 10.79 -6.48
N LEU A 369 -24.25 10.31 -6.51
CA LEU A 369 -23.19 10.78 -7.41
C LEU A 369 -23.03 9.80 -8.58
N THR A 370 -23.00 10.34 -9.79
CA THR A 370 -22.79 9.54 -11.01
C THR A 370 -21.52 10.00 -11.73
N PRO A 371 -20.52 9.12 -11.91
CA PRO A 371 -19.31 9.45 -12.65
C PRO A 371 -19.58 9.52 -14.15
N VAL A 372 -18.96 10.51 -14.80
CA VAL A 372 -19.03 10.73 -16.25
C VAL A 372 -17.64 11.00 -16.81
N LEU A 373 -17.43 10.61 -18.06
CA LEU A 373 -16.24 11.00 -18.81
C LEU A 373 -16.42 12.43 -19.31
N THR A 374 -15.33 13.19 -19.27
CA THR A 374 -15.29 14.60 -19.65
C THR A 374 -14.37 14.79 -20.84
N GLU A 375 -14.90 15.43 -21.89
CA GLU A 375 -14.13 15.95 -23.02
C GLU A 375 -14.28 17.47 -23.01
N LEU A 376 -13.21 18.17 -22.61
CA LEU A 376 -13.18 19.62 -22.51
C LEU A 376 -12.27 20.21 -23.60
N ASP A 377 -12.85 20.98 -24.52
CA ASP A 377 -12.10 21.79 -25.46
C ASP A 377 -12.06 23.23 -24.97
N THR A 378 -10.91 23.59 -24.41
CA THR A 378 -10.65 24.91 -23.84
C THR A 378 -10.45 26.00 -24.88
N GLY A 379 -10.16 25.63 -26.13
CA GLY A 379 -10.03 26.59 -27.23
C GLY A 379 -11.38 27.04 -27.78
N THR A 380 -12.35 26.12 -27.83
CA THR A 380 -13.70 26.38 -28.35
C THR A 380 -14.76 26.53 -27.27
N HIS A 381 -14.38 26.37 -26.00
CA HIS A 381 -15.26 26.41 -24.82
C HIS A 381 -16.41 25.39 -24.91
N HIS A 382 -16.10 24.20 -25.39
CA HIS A 382 -17.05 23.08 -25.47
C HIS A 382 -16.76 22.05 -24.39
N LEU A 383 -17.84 21.55 -23.77
CA LEU A 383 -17.83 20.49 -22.76
C LEU A 383 -18.76 19.39 -23.21
N THR A 384 -18.22 18.18 -23.40
CA THR A 384 -19.03 16.98 -23.65
C THR A 384 -18.91 16.04 -22.45
N LEU A 385 -20.05 15.54 -21.98
CA LEU A 385 -20.15 14.56 -20.89
C LEU A 385 -20.69 13.25 -21.45
N ARG A 386 -19.95 12.15 -21.22
CA ARG A 386 -20.36 10.80 -21.62
C ARG A 386 -20.57 9.91 -20.40
N ALA A 387 -21.46 8.94 -20.52
CA ALA A 387 -21.57 7.89 -19.53
C ALA A 387 -20.26 7.11 -19.39
N SER A 388 -20.08 6.40 -18.28
CA SER A 388 -18.84 5.65 -18.02
C SER A 388 -18.56 4.52 -19.03
N ASP A 389 -19.56 4.13 -19.84
CA ASP A 389 -19.40 3.19 -20.96
C ASP A 389 -18.67 3.80 -22.17
N GLY A 390 -18.51 5.12 -22.20
CA GLY A 390 -17.90 5.91 -23.28
C GLY A 390 -18.72 5.99 -24.57
N ALA A 391 -19.79 5.22 -24.70
CA ALA A 391 -20.62 5.16 -25.89
C ALA A 391 -21.78 6.15 -25.83
N THR A 392 -22.35 6.35 -24.64
CA THR A 392 -23.55 7.16 -24.45
C THR A 392 -23.18 8.61 -24.16
N GLU A 393 -23.52 9.52 -25.07
CA GLU A 393 -23.41 10.97 -24.83
C GLU A 393 -24.59 11.43 -23.96
N LEU A 394 -24.28 12.02 -22.81
CA LEU A 394 -25.27 12.50 -21.85
C LEU A 394 -25.55 13.99 -22.05
N ALA A 395 -24.51 14.77 -22.34
CA ALA A 395 -24.65 16.20 -22.53
C ALA A 395 -23.55 16.77 -23.41
N ALA A 396 -23.90 17.82 -24.15
CA ALA A 396 -22.99 18.65 -24.92
C ALA A 396 -23.32 20.11 -24.65
N PHE A 397 -22.35 20.86 -24.10
CA PHE A 397 -22.50 22.24 -23.68
C PHE A 397 -21.45 23.14 -24.34
N THR A 398 -21.84 24.39 -24.59
CA THR A 398 -20.90 25.51 -24.55
C THR A 398 -20.85 26.05 -23.12
N TYR A 399 -19.67 26.48 -22.68
CA TYR A 399 -19.52 27.05 -21.34
C TYR A 399 -19.01 28.48 -21.35
N GLU A 400 -19.53 29.27 -20.42
CA GLU A 400 -19.08 30.63 -20.15
C GLU A 400 -18.77 30.79 -18.66
N ARG A 401 -17.65 31.45 -18.35
CA ARG A 401 -17.25 31.74 -16.97
C ARG A 401 -17.28 33.26 -16.72
N PRO A 402 -18.48 33.85 -16.51
CA PRO A 402 -18.62 35.31 -16.36
C PRO A 402 -17.94 35.86 -15.10
N ALA A 403 -17.72 35.02 -14.07
CA ALA A 403 -16.97 35.36 -12.87
C ALA A 403 -16.21 34.12 -12.36
N SER A 404 -15.25 34.30 -11.46
CA SER A 404 -14.47 33.18 -10.91
C SER A 404 -15.33 32.13 -10.20
N ASP A 405 -16.47 32.54 -9.63
CA ASP A 405 -17.42 31.72 -8.88
C ASP A 405 -18.72 31.42 -9.66
N ARG A 406 -18.81 31.79 -10.95
CA ARG A 406 -20.00 31.62 -11.78
C ARG A 406 -19.66 30.90 -13.09
N LEU A 407 -20.40 29.85 -13.40
CA LEU A 407 -20.30 29.08 -14.64
C LEU A 407 -21.69 28.96 -15.26
N ILE A 408 -21.80 29.18 -16.57
CA ILE A 408 -23.03 28.99 -17.33
C ILE A 408 -22.76 27.90 -18.36
N LEU A 409 -23.61 26.88 -18.40
CA LEU A 409 -23.58 25.82 -19.40
C LEU A 409 -24.85 25.90 -20.24
N THR A 410 -24.69 26.00 -21.55
CA THR A 410 -25.82 26.08 -22.50
C THR A 410 -25.66 25.00 -23.55
N GLY A 411 -26.70 24.21 -23.80
CA GLY A 411 -26.62 23.14 -24.80
C GLY A 411 -27.70 22.09 -24.60
N GLU A 412 -27.35 20.82 -24.79
CA GLU A 412 -28.28 19.70 -24.64
C GLU A 412 -27.89 18.79 -23.48
N LEU A 413 -28.89 18.33 -22.74
CA LEU A 413 -28.77 17.35 -21.66
C LEU A 413 -29.88 16.31 -21.82
N ASP A 414 -29.49 15.03 -21.97
CA ASP A 414 -30.39 13.91 -22.24
C ASP A 414 -31.34 14.18 -23.43
N GLY A 415 -30.84 14.87 -24.46
CA GLY A 415 -31.59 15.24 -25.67
C GLY A 415 -32.54 16.43 -25.52
N HIS A 416 -32.53 17.11 -24.37
CA HIS A 416 -33.31 18.33 -24.13
C HIS A 416 -32.41 19.57 -24.11
N PRO A 417 -32.79 20.68 -24.79
CA PRO A 417 -32.12 21.95 -24.64
C PRO A 417 -32.21 22.46 -23.20
N VAL A 418 -31.06 22.79 -22.61
CA VAL A 418 -30.95 23.29 -21.24
C VAL A 418 -29.99 24.46 -21.13
N THR A 419 -30.25 25.31 -20.14
CA THR A 419 -29.27 26.29 -19.64
C THR A 419 -29.13 26.11 -18.13
N LEU A 420 -27.91 25.86 -17.67
CA LEU A 420 -27.55 25.72 -16.26
C LEU A 420 -26.74 26.94 -15.83
N THR A 421 -27.17 27.60 -14.75
CA THR A 421 -26.32 28.55 -14.03
C THR A 421 -25.79 27.88 -12.78
N LEU A 422 -24.47 27.88 -12.64
CA LEU A 422 -23.77 27.24 -11.54
C LEU A 422 -22.95 28.24 -10.73
N THR A 423 -22.90 27.97 -9.42
CA THR A 423 -22.08 28.73 -8.46
C THR A 423 -21.04 27.84 -7.81
N LEU A 424 -19.80 28.31 -7.75
CA LEU A 424 -18.70 27.59 -7.12
C LEU A 424 -18.90 27.50 -5.60
N VAL A 425 -18.71 26.30 -5.05
CA VAL A 425 -18.70 26.07 -3.61
C VAL A 425 -17.30 26.38 -3.06
N ASP A 426 -17.25 27.22 -2.04
CA ASP A 426 -16.02 27.47 -1.28
C ASP A 426 -15.70 26.25 -0.40
N THR A 427 -14.92 25.32 -0.94
CA THR A 427 -14.53 24.09 -0.24
C THR A 427 -13.57 24.35 0.91
N ASP A 428 -12.82 25.46 0.89
CA ASP A 428 -11.86 25.79 1.95
C ASP A 428 -12.56 26.24 3.24
N ARG A 429 -13.85 26.61 3.14
CA ARG A 429 -14.73 26.85 4.29
C ARG A 429 -15.29 25.58 4.93
N MET A 430 -15.07 24.40 4.36
CA MET A 430 -15.56 23.16 4.94
C MET A 430 -14.71 22.78 6.15
N PRO A 431 -15.30 22.43 7.31
CA PRO A 431 -14.53 22.11 8.53
C PRO A 431 -13.44 21.06 8.33
N VAL A 432 -13.72 20.04 7.50
CA VAL A 432 -12.76 18.98 7.16
C VAL A 432 -11.50 19.47 6.45
N ARG A 433 -11.56 20.65 5.80
CA ARG A 433 -10.42 21.32 5.13
C ARG A 433 -9.79 22.43 5.96
N GLN A 434 -10.41 22.81 7.08
CA GLN A 434 -9.90 23.84 8.00
C GLN A 434 -8.94 23.28 9.06
N GLY A 435 -8.61 21.99 8.98
CA GLY A 435 -7.72 21.34 9.94
C GLY A 435 -6.29 21.90 9.94
N GLY A 436 -5.60 21.68 11.05
CA GLY A 436 -4.22 22.10 11.27
C GLY A 436 -3.71 21.66 12.65
N LEU A 437 -2.41 21.82 12.89
CA LEU A 437 -1.84 21.59 14.22
C LEU A 437 -2.18 22.79 15.12
N HIS A 438 -3.14 22.59 16.03
CA HIS A 438 -3.48 23.56 17.08
C HIS A 438 -2.99 23.03 18.43
N LEU A 439 -2.04 23.72 19.05
CA LEU A 439 -1.55 23.35 20.40
C LEU A 439 -2.56 23.69 21.50
N VAL A 440 -3.38 24.72 21.28
CA VAL A 440 -4.43 25.16 22.19
C VAL A 440 -5.77 24.95 21.48
N GLN A 441 -6.66 24.22 22.14
CA GLN A 441 -8.04 23.99 21.70
C GLN A 441 -8.93 24.16 22.92
N ASP A 442 -9.48 25.37 23.09
CA ASP A 442 -10.29 25.72 24.26
C ASP A 442 -11.65 25.02 24.24
N GLU A 443 -12.18 24.75 23.04
CA GLU A 443 -13.39 23.96 22.80
C GLU A 443 -13.11 22.91 21.72
N PRO A 444 -13.43 21.62 21.94
CA PRO A 444 -13.27 20.60 20.90
C PRO A 444 -14.25 20.84 19.75
N ASP A 445 -13.71 21.10 18.55
CA ASP A 445 -14.51 21.32 17.34
C ASP A 445 -15.35 20.08 17.00
N GLY A 446 -16.64 20.28 16.69
CA GLY A 446 -17.53 19.22 16.20
C GLY A 446 -18.42 18.53 17.25
N VAL A 447 -18.34 18.91 18.52
CA VAL A 447 -19.37 18.55 19.51
C VAL A 447 -20.44 19.64 19.51
N LYS A 448 -21.54 19.42 18.78
CA LYS A 448 -22.78 20.19 18.96
C LYS A 448 -23.80 19.39 19.76
#